data_AF-A0A5B8VQV7-F1
#
_entry.id   AF-A0A5B8VQV7-F1
#
_cell.length_a   1.000
_cell.length_b   1.000
_cell.length_c   1.000
_cell.angle_alpha   90.00
_cell.angle_beta   90.00
_cell.angle_gamma   90.00
#
_symmetry.space_group_name_H-M   'P 1'
#
loop_
_entity.id
_entity.type
_entity.pdbx_description
1 polymer ?
#
loop_
_entity_poly.entity_id
_entity_poly.type
_entity_poly.pdbx_seq_one_letter_code
_entity_poly.pdbx_strand_id
1 'polypeptide(L)'
;MHNFEQLPEFLNEGQFHKILEIAEVANMTAAQRQEYERSLKQLRNDYANRTTAFKEGEEKKQVEMVKILLLKGLLSPTEIAENFNLEESYILSIKESIAEEKR
;
A
#
# COMPACT_ATOMS: atom_id res chain seq x y z
N MET A 1 2.33 13.99 26.24
CA MET A 1 1.77 12.72 26.74
C MET A 1 2.01 12.67 28.23
N HIS A 2 0.99 12.49 29.06
CA HIS A 2 1.21 12.14 30.47
C HIS A 2 1.66 10.69 30.47
N ASN A 3 2.96 10.46 30.57
CA ASN A 3 3.44 9.16 31.00
C ASN A 3 2.93 8.95 32.42
N PHE A 4 2.48 7.75 32.75
CA PHE A 4 2.33 7.34 34.13
C PHE A 4 3.72 7.31 34.78
N GLU A 5 4.26 8.49 35.13
CA GLU A 5 5.63 8.67 35.61
C GLU A 5 5.91 7.94 36.93
N GLN A 6 4.88 7.32 37.54
CA GLN A 6 4.96 6.49 38.73
C GLN A 6 4.15 5.20 38.58
N LEU A 7 4.28 4.49 37.47
CA LEU A 7 3.70 3.16 37.36
C LEU A 7 4.49 2.17 38.22
N PRO A 8 3.89 1.48 39.20
CA PRO A 8 4.54 0.40 39.94
C PRO A 8 5.13 -0.65 38.98
N GLU A 9 6.32 -1.17 39.32
CA GLU A 9 7.10 -2.05 38.44
C GLU A 9 6.34 -3.30 37.98
N PHE A 10 5.47 -3.85 38.84
CA PHE A 10 4.61 -5.00 38.54
C PHE A 10 3.51 -4.71 37.49
N LEU A 11 3.12 -3.44 37.30
CA LEU A 11 2.18 -3.04 36.25
C LEU A 11 2.88 -2.82 34.90
N ASN A 12 4.22 -2.81 34.88
CA ASN A 12 5.01 -2.81 33.66
C ASN A 12 5.22 -4.24 33.10
N GLU A 13 4.51 -5.24 33.64
CA GLU A 13 4.51 -6.59 33.08
C GLU A 13 3.69 -6.65 31.78
N GLY A 14 4.10 -7.52 30.85
CA GLY A 14 3.51 -7.63 29.51
C GLY A 14 2.00 -7.86 29.50
N GLN A 15 1.45 -8.56 30.51
CA GLN A 15 0.01 -8.77 30.64
C GLN A 15 -0.81 -7.50 30.86
N PHE A 16 -0.24 -6.46 31.48
CA PHE A 16 -0.97 -5.24 31.83
C PHE A 16 -0.88 -4.15 30.76
N HIS A 17 0.01 -4.27 29.80
CA HIS A 17 0.23 -3.27 28.75
C HIS A 17 -1.06 -2.92 27.99
N LYS A 18 -1.83 -3.95 27.58
CA LYS A 18 -3.10 -3.72 26.88
C LYS A 18 -4.15 -3.04 27.76
N ILE A 19 -4.18 -3.38 29.04
CA ILE A 19 -5.14 -2.79 30.00
C ILE A 19 -4.78 -1.31 30.24
N LEU A 20 -3.49 -0.99 30.36
CA LEU A 20 -3.00 0.36 30.51
C LEU A 20 -3.25 1.20 29.25
N GLU A 21 -2.98 0.66 28.07
CA GLU A 21 -3.27 1.33 26.79
C GLU A 21 -4.77 1.68 26.67
N ILE A 22 -5.66 0.74 27.03
CA ILE A 22 -7.11 1.00 27.08
C ILE A 22 -7.45 2.10 28.09
N ALA A 23 -6.84 2.06 29.28
CA ALA A 23 -7.07 3.06 30.31
C ALA A 23 -6.57 4.45 29.90
N GLU A 24 -5.43 4.55 29.20
CA GLU A 24 -4.91 5.80 28.65
C GLU A 24 -5.89 6.40 27.64
N VAL A 25 -6.36 5.59 26.69
CA VAL A 25 -7.35 6.03 25.68
C VAL A 25 -8.65 6.45 26.34
N ALA A 26 -9.13 5.69 27.35
CA ALA A 26 -10.34 6.01 28.08
C ALA A 26 -10.23 7.33 28.87
N ASN A 27 -9.06 7.63 29.42
CA ASN A 27 -8.80 8.81 30.23
C ASN A 27 -8.29 10.02 29.43
N MET A 28 -8.27 9.96 28.10
CA MET A 28 -7.89 11.10 27.27
C MET A 28 -8.87 12.27 27.44
N THR A 29 -8.32 13.47 27.62
CA THR A 29 -9.07 14.72 27.46
C THR A 29 -9.57 14.88 26.01
N ALA A 30 -10.56 15.75 25.79
CA ALA A 30 -11.09 16.02 24.45
C ALA A 30 -10.00 16.45 23.44
N ALA A 31 -9.04 17.29 23.87
CA ALA A 31 -7.93 17.72 23.03
C ALA A 31 -6.99 16.56 22.68
N GLN A 32 -6.62 15.73 23.66
CA GLN A 32 -5.77 14.56 23.42
C GLN A 32 -6.45 13.53 22.51
N ARG A 33 -7.77 13.33 22.68
CA ARG A 33 -8.56 12.44 21.82
C ARG A 33 -8.55 12.93 20.37
N GLN A 34 -8.71 14.23 20.16
CA GLN A 34 -8.66 14.81 18.82
C GLN A 34 -7.29 14.63 18.15
N GLU A 35 -6.20 14.81 18.90
CA GLU A 35 -4.84 14.55 18.40
C GLU A 35 -4.63 13.06 18.08
N TYR A 36 -5.09 12.17 18.96
CA TYR A 36 -5.02 10.73 18.75
C TYR A 36 -5.78 10.29 17.50
N GLU A 37 -7.02 10.75 17.32
CA GLU A 37 -7.83 10.47 16.13
C GLU A 37 -7.17 11.00 14.84
N ARG A 38 -6.53 12.18 14.92
CA ARG A 38 -5.78 12.74 13.79
C ARG A 38 -4.59 11.84 13.43
N SER A 39 -3.84 11.36 14.41
CA SER A 39 -2.73 10.43 14.21
C SER A 39 -3.20 9.10 13.62
N LEU A 40 -4.32 8.55 14.11
CA LEU A 40 -4.92 7.33 13.54
C LEU A 40 -5.34 7.53 12.09
N LYS A 41 -5.97 8.67 11.78
CA LYS A 41 -6.35 9.02 10.41
C LYS A 41 -5.11 9.12 9.51
N GLN A 42 -4.05 9.75 10.00
CA GLN A 42 -2.79 9.86 9.25
C GLN A 42 -2.20 8.48 8.99
N LEU A 43 -2.07 7.63 10.01
CA LEU A 43 -1.56 6.27 9.87
C LEU A 43 -2.35 5.48 8.81
N ARG A 44 -3.68 5.54 8.87
CA ARG A 44 -4.56 4.88 7.90
C ARG A 44 -4.32 5.40 6.48
N ASN A 45 -4.23 6.72 6.32
CA ASN A 45 -4.01 7.34 5.02
C ASN A 45 -2.63 6.98 4.46
N ASP A 46 -1.59 7.00 5.28
CA ASP A 46 -0.23 6.65 4.86
C ASP A 46 -0.15 5.19 4.43
N TYR A 47 -0.80 4.29 5.16
CA TYR A 47 -0.91 2.88 4.77
C TYR A 47 -1.66 2.69 3.45
N ALA A 48 -2.80 3.36 3.29
CA ALA A 48 -3.58 3.30 2.06
C ALA A 48 -2.76 3.83 0.86
N ASN A 49 -2.10 4.97 1.02
CA ASN A 49 -1.26 5.57 -0.01
C ASN A 49 -0.12 4.64 -0.44
N ARG A 50 0.59 4.03 0.53
CA ARG A 50 1.67 3.08 0.23
C ARG A 50 1.17 1.85 -0.50
N THR A 51 0.03 1.31 -0.08
CA THR A 51 -0.57 0.12 -0.69
C THR A 51 -1.01 0.40 -2.13
N THR A 52 -1.68 1.54 -2.36
CA THR A 52 -2.06 1.96 -3.71
C THR A 52 -0.84 2.21 -4.58
N ALA A 53 0.17 2.95 -4.10
CA ALA A 53 1.38 3.23 -4.84
C ALA A 53 2.17 1.95 -5.21
N PHE A 54 2.20 0.98 -4.30
CA PHE A 54 2.82 -0.33 -4.56
C PHE A 54 2.07 -1.07 -5.69
N LYS A 55 0.74 -1.18 -5.58
CA LYS A 55 -0.09 -1.85 -6.58
C LYS A 55 0.03 -1.19 -7.97
N GLU A 56 -0.07 0.13 -8.03
CA GLU A 56 0.14 0.87 -9.29
C GLU A 56 1.55 0.66 -9.85
N GLY A 57 2.56 0.54 -8.99
CA GLY A 57 3.93 0.24 -9.39
C GLY A 57 4.07 -1.14 -10.02
N GLU A 58 3.42 -2.16 -9.47
CA GLU A 58 3.40 -3.52 -10.04
C GLU A 58 2.68 -3.54 -11.40
N GLU A 59 1.52 -2.89 -11.51
CA GLU A 59 0.77 -2.77 -12.76
C GLU A 59 1.61 -2.05 -13.84
N LYS A 60 2.24 -0.92 -13.50
CA LYS A 60 3.13 -0.18 -14.42
C LYS A 60 4.31 -1.04 -14.89
N LYS A 61 4.95 -1.76 -13.97
CA LYS A 61 6.06 -2.66 -14.29
C LYS A 61 5.62 -3.77 -15.24
N GLN A 62 4.43 -4.34 -15.02
CA GLN A 62 3.88 -5.37 -15.90
C GLN A 62 3.68 -4.84 -17.33
N VAL A 63 3.05 -3.67 -17.45
CA VAL A 63 2.85 -2.99 -18.74
C VAL A 63 4.19 -2.68 -19.42
N GLU A 64 5.17 -2.15 -18.68
CA GLU A 64 6.49 -1.83 -19.23
C GLU A 64 7.21 -3.08 -19.75
N MET A 65 7.13 -4.20 -19.03
CA MET A 65 7.69 -5.48 -19.48
C MET A 65 7.02 -5.97 -20.76
N VAL A 66 5.69 -5.87 -20.86
CA VAL A 66 4.94 -6.19 -22.09
C VAL A 66 5.39 -5.28 -23.24
N LYS A 67 5.50 -3.96 -23.01
CA LYS A 67 6.00 -3.01 -24.03
C LYS A 67 7.39 -3.39 -24.52
N ILE A 68 8.32 -3.73 -23.61
CA ILE A 68 9.69 -4.14 -23.96
C ILE A 68 9.68 -5.42 -24.82
N LEU A 69 8.87 -6.42 -24.46
CA LEU A 69 8.79 -7.68 -25.21
C LEU A 69 8.21 -7.47 -26.61
N LEU A 70 7.14 -6.68 -26.72
CA LEU A 70 6.54 -6.30 -28.01
C LEU A 70 7.52 -5.54 -28.89
N LEU A 71 8.30 -4.62 -28.32
CA LEU A 71 9.32 -3.85 -29.05
C LEU A 71 10.50 -4.70 -29.51
N LYS A 72 10.90 -5.69 -28.70
CA LYS A 72 11.97 -6.63 -29.06
C LYS A 72 11.53 -7.67 -30.09
N GLY A 73 10.22 -7.91 -30.23
CA GLY A 73 9.66 -8.85 -31.21
C GLY A 73 10.09 -10.31 -30.99
N LEU A 74 10.49 -10.67 -29.76
CA LEU A 74 11.00 -12.01 -29.43
C LEU A 74 9.89 -13.03 -29.18
N LEU A 75 8.70 -12.55 -28.80
CA LEU A 75 7.54 -13.36 -28.47
C LEU A 75 6.33 -12.83 -29.23
N SER A 76 5.43 -13.73 -29.60
CA SER A 76 4.13 -13.40 -30.15
C SER A 76 3.22 -12.78 -29.08
N PRO A 77 2.20 -11.97 -29.46
CA PRO A 77 1.23 -11.42 -28.51
C PRO A 77 0.54 -12.50 -27.66
N THR A 78 0.26 -13.67 -28.25
CA THR A 78 -0.34 -14.82 -27.58
C THR A 78 0.60 -15.40 -26.52
N GLU A 79 1.87 -15.62 -26.83
CA GLU A 79 2.86 -16.09 -25.84
C GLU A 79 3.06 -15.09 -24.70
N ILE A 80 3.04 -13.79 -24.99
CA ILE A 80 3.12 -12.75 -23.95
C ILE A 80 1.88 -12.80 -23.04
N ALA A 81 0.69 -12.95 -23.62
CA ALA A 81 -0.57 -13.06 -22.87
C ALA A 81 -0.53 -14.24 -21.89
N GLU A 82 -0.08 -15.42 -22.34
CA GLU A 82 0.07 -16.61 -21.50
C GLU A 82 1.10 -16.42 -20.38
N ASN A 83 2.28 -15.89 -20.69
CA ASN A 83 3.36 -15.70 -19.70
C ASN A 83 2.99 -14.72 -18.59
N PHE A 84 2.16 -13.72 -18.90
CA PHE A 84 1.76 -12.68 -17.95
C PHE A 84 0.35 -12.91 -17.36
N ASN A 85 -0.33 -13.99 -17.77
CA ASN A 85 -1.71 -14.29 -17.42
C ASN A 85 -2.65 -13.10 -17.69
N LEU A 86 -2.52 -12.53 -18.89
CA LEU A 86 -3.29 -11.40 -19.38
C LEU A 86 -4.13 -11.82 -20.59
N GLU A 87 -5.18 -11.06 -20.89
CA GLU A 87 -5.96 -11.25 -22.10
C GLU A 87 -5.16 -10.82 -23.34
N GLU A 88 -5.19 -11.60 -24.41
CA GLU A 88 -4.50 -11.26 -25.66
C GLU A 88 -4.99 -9.92 -26.24
N SER A 89 -6.29 -9.64 -26.10
CA SER A 89 -6.90 -8.36 -26.49
C SER A 89 -6.24 -7.15 -25.80
N TYR A 90 -5.83 -7.31 -24.54
CA TYR A 90 -5.14 -6.26 -23.80
C TYR A 90 -3.72 -6.03 -24.34
N ILE A 91 -2.98 -7.10 -24.65
CA ILE A 91 -1.65 -7.00 -25.26
C ILE A 91 -1.71 -6.30 -26.63
N LEU A 92 -2.74 -6.60 -27.43
CA LEU A 92 -2.99 -5.93 -28.70
C LEU A 92 -3.26 -4.44 -28.53
N SER A 93 -4.06 -4.04 -27.53
CA SER A 93 -4.31 -2.61 -27.24
C SER A 93 -3.02 -1.87 -26.89
N ILE A 94 -2.12 -2.50 -26.12
CA ILE A 94 -0.81 -1.92 -25.79
C ILE A 94 0.04 -1.76 -27.05
N LYS A 95 0.02 -2.76 -27.94
CA LYS A 95 0.75 -2.71 -29.21
C LYS A 95 0.26 -1.56 -30.10
N GLU A 96 -1.04 -1.32 -30.15
CA GLU A 96 -1.66 -0.20 -30.86
C GLU A 96 -1.21 1.14 -30.26
N SER A 97 -1.27 1.30 -28.93
CA SER A 97 -0.78 2.53 -28.28
C SER A 97 0.70 2.82 -28.55
N ILE A 98 1.57 1.79 -28.58
CA ILE A 98 2.98 1.97 -28.98
C ILE A 98 3.10 2.45 -30.43
N ALA A 99 2.25 1.95 -31.32
CA ALA A 99 2.26 2.35 -32.73
C ALA A 99 1.78 3.80 -32.92
N GLU A 100 0.83 4.26 -32.10
CA GLU A 100 0.37 5.65 -32.05
C GLU A 100 1.44 6.58 -31.47
N GLU A 101 2.12 6.20 -30.38
CA GLU A 101 3.22 6.98 -29.77
C GLU A 101 4.42 7.19 -30.74
N LYS A 102 4.57 6.34 -31.75
CA LYS A 102 5.65 6.42 -32.76
C LYS A 102 5.29 7.21 -34.02
N ARG A 103 4.03 7.61 -34.20
CA ARG A 103 3.57 8.42 -35.34
C ARG A 103 3.73 9.91 -35.06
#